data_AF-A0AAW9DP29-F1
#
_entry.id   AF-A0AAW9DP29-F1
#
_cell.length_a   1.000
_cell.length_b   1.000
_cell.length_c   1.000
_cell.angle_alpha   90.00
_cell.angle_beta   90.00
_cell.angle_gamma   90.00
#
_symmetry.space_group_name_H-M   'P 1'
#
loop_
_entity.id
_entity.type
_entity.pdbx_description
1 polymer ?
#
loop_
_entity_poly.entity_id
_entity_poly.type
_entity_poly.pdbx_seq_one_letter_code
_entity_poly.pdbx_strand_id
1 'polypeptide(L)'
;MYAGIAEPVLLHATHIVPWAECATDAERMDVHNGLLPSALSDAAFDAGLVSFADDGAVLVCPTRRLRGRNAFGVDPGRRWKD
;
A
#
# COMPACT_ATOMS: atom_id res chain seq x y z
N MET A 1 -4.13 9.66 -2.12
CA MET A 1 -4.36 8.20 -2.22
C MET A 1 -4.87 7.74 -0.88
N TYR A 2 -5.96 6.98 -0.82
CA TYR A 2 -6.78 6.88 0.40
C TYR A 2 -7.40 5.49 0.50
N ALA A 3 -7.11 4.76 1.58
CA ALA A 3 -7.54 3.37 1.83
C ALA A 3 -9.05 3.19 2.10
N GLY A 4 -9.88 4.17 1.72
CA GLY A 4 -11.29 4.25 2.10
C GLY A 4 -11.53 4.66 3.56
N ILE A 5 -10.52 5.17 4.29
CA ILE A 5 -10.57 5.49 5.73
C ILE A 5 -10.41 6.99 5.97
N ALA A 6 -11.39 7.63 6.61
CA ALA A 6 -11.49 9.09 6.73
C ALA A 6 -10.66 9.69 7.84
N GLU A 7 -10.42 8.92 8.88
CA GLU A 7 -9.73 9.33 10.08
C GLU A 7 -8.22 9.30 9.82
N PRO A 8 -7.53 10.44 9.66
CA PRO A 8 -6.12 10.46 9.27
C PRO A 8 -5.20 9.78 10.30
N VAL A 9 -5.63 9.75 11.57
CA VAL A 9 -4.92 9.06 12.66
C VAL A 9 -4.83 7.54 12.46
N LEU A 10 -5.67 6.97 11.60
CA LEU A 10 -5.66 5.55 11.25
C LEU A 10 -4.80 5.25 10.01
N LEU A 11 -4.21 6.29 9.40
CA LEU A 11 -3.42 6.18 8.19
C LEU A 11 -1.92 6.25 8.52
N HIS A 12 -1.14 5.46 7.79
CA HIS A 12 0.31 5.51 7.81
C HIS A 12 0.82 6.08 6.49
N ALA A 13 1.79 6.99 6.53
CA ALA A 13 2.49 7.42 5.32
C ALA A 13 3.63 6.45 5.03
N THR A 14 3.58 5.79 3.88
CA THR A 14 4.64 4.87 3.43
C THR A 14 5.07 5.19 2.01
N HIS A 15 6.31 4.85 1.66
CA HIS A 15 6.86 5.08 0.33
C HIS A 15 6.62 3.90 -0.61
N ILE A 16 6.36 4.17 -1.89
CA ILE A 16 6.25 3.12 -2.91
C ILE A 16 7.64 2.55 -3.21
N VAL A 17 8.61 3.43 -3.50
CA VAL A 17 10.03 3.13 -3.56
C VAL A 17 10.62 3.39 -2.18
N PRO A 18 11.19 2.38 -1.49
CA PRO A 18 11.67 2.53 -0.13
C PRO A 18 12.62 3.72 0.02
N TRP A 19 12.53 4.44 1.14
CA TRP A 19 13.36 5.61 1.43
C TRP A 19 14.87 5.36 1.25
N ALA A 20 15.33 4.18 1.66
CA ALA A 20 16.71 3.75 1.57
C ALA A 20 17.17 3.44 0.14
N GLU A 21 16.22 3.15 -0.76
CA GLU A 21 16.46 2.79 -2.16
C GLU A 21 16.27 3.97 -3.12
N CYS A 22 15.67 5.07 -2.67
CA CYS A 22 15.58 6.30 -3.44
C CYS A 22 16.98 6.81 -3.84
N ALA A 23 17.18 7.10 -5.13
CA ALA A 23 18.45 7.54 -5.69
C ALA A 23 18.74 9.02 -5.36
N THR A 24 17.69 9.82 -5.12
CA THR A 24 17.82 11.25 -4.83
C THR A 24 16.91 11.71 -3.69
N ASP A 25 17.24 12.85 -3.09
CA ASP A 25 16.36 13.49 -2.11
C ASP A 25 15.04 13.98 -2.74
N ALA A 26 15.05 14.30 -4.04
CA ALA A 26 13.84 14.66 -4.76
C ALA A 26 12.85 13.49 -4.80
N GLU A 27 13.31 12.26 -5.03
CA GLU A 27 12.47 11.04 -5.00
C GLU A 27 11.96 10.71 -3.60
N ARG A 28 12.77 10.97 -2.56
CA ARG A 28 12.36 10.82 -1.15
C ARG A 28 11.21 11.75 -0.77
N MET A 29 11.21 12.93 -1.37
CA MET A 29 10.25 14.00 -1.11
C MET A 29 9.12 14.06 -2.14
N ASP A 30 9.09 13.15 -3.13
CA ASP A 30 8.05 13.11 -4.15
C ASP A 30 6.72 12.64 -3.55
N VAL A 31 5.71 13.49 -3.64
CA VAL A 31 4.34 13.19 -3.19
C VAL A 31 3.70 12.03 -3.95
N HIS A 32 4.18 11.72 -5.15
CA HIS A 32 3.74 10.59 -5.95
C HIS A 32 4.40 9.27 -5.53
N ASN A 33 5.49 9.34 -4.77
CA ASN A 33 6.15 8.18 -4.16
C ASN A 33 5.56 7.84 -2.77
N GLY A 34 4.33 8.28 -2.47
CA GLY A 34 3.68 8.09 -1.17
C GLY A 34 2.31 7.43 -1.25
N LEU A 35 2.02 6.53 -0.32
CA LEU A 35 0.70 5.96 -0.06
C LEU A 35 0.23 6.35 1.36
N LEU A 36 -1.10 6.31 1.57
CA LEU A 36 -1.73 6.43 2.90
C LEU A 36 -2.57 5.17 3.23
N PRO A 37 -1.92 4.01 3.44
CA PRO A 37 -2.56 2.77 3.88
C PRO A 37 -3.11 2.82 5.31
N SER A 38 -4.01 1.88 5.62
CA SER A 38 -4.22 1.45 7.02
C SER A 38 -3.00 0.67 7.53
N ALA A 39 -2.78 0.59 8.84
CA ALA A 39 -1.64 -0.14 9.42
C ALA A 39 -1.52 -1.61 8.94
N LEU A 40 -2.65 -2.28 8.70
CA LEU A 40 -2.66 -3.67 8.22
C LEU A 40 -2.30 -3.76 6.73
N SER A 41 -2.78 -2.82 5.93
CA SER A 41 -2.47 -2.76 4.49
C SER A 41 -1.01 -2.36 4.26
N ASP A 42 -0.50 -1.45 5.08
CA ASP A 42 0.90 -1.01 5.13
C ASP A 42 1.83 -2.20 5.36
N ALA A 43 1.59 -2.96 6.43
CA ALA A 43 2.36 -4.15 6.75
C ALA A 43 2.30 -5.23 5.66
N ALA A 44 1.17 -5.37 4.97
CA ALA A 44 1.03 -6.32 3.87
C ALA A 44 1.82 -5.89 2.62
N PHE A 45 1.86 -4.59 2.34
CA PHE A 45 2.64 -4.01 1.23
C PHE A 45 4.14 -4.15 1.48
N ASP A 46 4.61 -3.70 2.65
CA ASP A 46 6.02 -3.79 3.04
C ASP A 46 6.53 -5.23 3.09
N ALA A 47 5.68 -6.18 3.49
CA ALA A 47 6.01 -7.59 3.48
C ALA A 47 5.99 -8.23 2.06
N GLY A 48 5.71 -7.46 1.00
CA GLY A 48 5.60 -7.93 -0.38
C GLY A 48 4.48 -8.96 -0.57
N LEU A 49 3.46 -8.92 0.27
CA LEU A 49 2.32 -9.83 0.18
C LEU A 49 1.25 -9.30 -0.78
N VAL A 50 1.17 -7.97 -0.89
CA VAL A 50 0.31 -7.26 -1.84
C VAL A 50 1.08 -6.14 -2.55
N SER A 51 0.59 -5.74 -3.71
CA SER A 51 0.98 -4.55 -4.44
C SER A 51 -0.26 -3.98 -5.16
N PHE A 52 -0.10 -2.96 -5.98
CA PHE A 52 -1.20 -2.29 -6.67
C PHE A 52 -0.83 -2.08 -8.14
N ALA A 53 -1.77 -2.39 -9.04
CA ALA A 53 -1.67 -2.00 -10.44
C ALA A 53 -1.95 -0.50 -10.60
N ASP A 54 -1.59 0.07 -11.75
CA ASP A 54 -1.79 1.51 -12.05
C ASP A 54 -3.27 1.93 -11.98
N ASP A 55 -4.17 1.02 -12.31
CA ASP A 55 -5.63 1.21 -12.20
C ASP A 55 -6.16 1.09 -10.77
N GLY A 56 -5.28 0.82 -9.80
CA GLY A 56 -5.59 0.64 -8.39
C GLY A 56 -6.06 -0.76 -8.01
N ALA A 57 -6.06 -1.73 -8.93
CA ALA A 57 -6.38 -3.12 -8.59
C ALA A 57 -5.33 -3.70 -7.63
N VAL A 58 -5.80 -4.41 -6.59
CA VAL A 58 -4.92 -5.09 -5.64
C VAL A 58 -4.29 -6.31 -6.29
N LEU A 59 -2.97 -6.36 -6.31
CA LEU A 59 -2.17 -7.48 -6.76
C LEU A 59 -1.75 -8.30 -5.55
N VAL A 60 -2.01 -9.61 -5.56
CA VAL A 60 -1.61 -10.51 -4.47
C VAL A 60 -0.41 -11.34 -4.92
N CYS A 61 0.60 -11.43 -4.07
CA CYS A 61 1.77 -12.25 -4.35
C CYS A 61 1.35 -13.74 -4.53
N PRO A 62 1.58 -14.35 -5.70
CA PRO A 62 1.10 -15.72 -5.96
C PRO A 62 1.86 -16.77 -5.16
N THR A 63 3.10 -16.47 -4.75
CA THR A 63 3.98 -17.40 -4.02
C THR A 63 3.90 -17.24 -2.50
N ARG A 64 3.31 -16.14 -2.00
CA ARG A 64 3.13 -15.91 -0.56
C ARG A 64 1.66 -16.06 -0.18
N ARG A 65 1.34 -17.00 0.70
CA ARG A 65 -0.03 -17.19 1.21
C ARG A 65 -0.39 -16.12 2.22
N LEU A 66 -1.23 -15.16 1.82
CA LEU A 66 -1.93 -14.29 2.77
C LEU A 66 -3.13 -15.06 3.38
N ARG A 67 -3.01 -15.48 4.65
CA ARG A 67 -4.15 -16.06 5.38
C ARG A 67 -4.99 -14.94 5.97
N GLY A 68 -6.29 -14.93 5.70
CA GLY A 68 -7.21 -13.90 6.22
C GLY A 68 -7.26 -12.61 5.38
N ARG A 69 -7.23 -12.71 4.04
CA ARG A 69 -7.27 -11.57 3.10
C ARG A 69 -8.24 -10.45 3.46
N ASN A 70 -9.45 -10.82 3.87
CA ASN A 70 -10.51 -9.86 4.20
C ASN A 70 -10.18 -9.01 5.44
N ALA A 71 -9.35 -9.51 6.36
CA ALA A 71 -8.96 -8.79 7.58
C ALA A 71 -8.02 -7.61 7.30
N PHE A 72 -7.31 -7.63 6.17
CA PHE A 72 -6.30 -6.61 5.83
C PHE A 72 -6.83 -5.50 4.91
N GLY A 73 -8.13 -5.55 4.57
CA GLY A 73 -8.75 -4.57 3.66
C GLY A 73 -8.30 -4.68 2.20
N VAL A 74 -7.58 -5.75 1.84
CA VAL A 74 -7.02 -6.03 0.50
C VAL A 74 -7.70 -7.25 -0.11
N ASP A 75 -8.90 -7.02 -0.62
CA ASP A 75 -9.67 -8.00 -1.39
C ASP A 75 -9.41 -7.79 -2.90
N PRO A 76 -9.17 -8.84 -3.70
CA PRO A 76 -9.04 -8.74 -5.15
C PRO A 76 -10.20 -8.01 -5.87
N GLY A 77 -11.37 -7.85 -5.23
CA GLY A 77 -12.48 -7.06 -5.75
C GLY A 77 -12.50 -5.58 -5.35
N ARG A 78 -11.59 -5.14 -4.49
CA ARG A 78 -11.52 -3.77 -3.97
C ARG A 78 -10.38 -3.02 -4.65
N ARG A 79 -10.60 -1.80 -5.12
CA ARG A 79 -9.52 -0.94 -5.61
C ARG A 79 -8.96 -0.12 -4.45
N TRP A 80 -7.66 0.17 -4.50
CA TRP A 80 -6.98 1.00 -3.50
C TRP A 80 -7.51 2.44 -3.39
N LYS A 81 -8.27 2.90 -4.39
CA LYS A 81 -8.84 4.26 -4.48
C LYS A 81 -10.36 4.29 -4.29
N ASP A 82 -10.99 3.14 -4.05
CA ASP A 82 -12.44 2.99 -3.82
C ASP A 82 -12.74 2.83 -2.32
#